data_AF-A0A926NEQ3-F1
#
_entry.id   AF-A0A926NEQ3-F1
#
_cell.length_a   1.000
_cell.length_b   1.000
_cell.length_c   1.000
_cell.angle_alpha   90.00
_cell.angle_beta   90.00
_cell.angle_gamma   90.00
#
_symmetry.space_group_name_H-M   'P 1'
#
loop_
_entity.id
_entity.type
_entity.pdbx_description
1 polymer ?
#
loop_
_entity_poly.entity_id
_entity_poly.type
_entity_poly.pdbx_seq_one_letter_code
_entity_poly.pdbx_strand_id
1 'polypeptide(L)' 'MKEIEISIDTEEIAEFLFDNLIRNGYSPTEDELDVVADIVFDFFIHKGIVQEEF' A
#
# COMPACT_ATOMS: atom_id res chain seq x y z
N MET A 1 12.85 -21.53 -2.24
CA MET A 1 12.43 -20.32 -1.49
C MET A 1 10.94 -20.47 -1.26
N LYS A 2 10.43 -20.23 -0.05
CA LYS A 2 8.97 -20.22 0.14
C LYS A 2 8.46 -18.93 -0.49
N GLU A 3 7.86 -19.04 -1.66
CA GLU A 3 7.10 -17.95 -2.26
C GLU A 3 5.92 -17.71 -1.32
N ILE A 4 5.92 -16.55 -0.66
CA ILE A 4 4.73 -16.09 0.05
C ILE A 4 3.92 -15.43 -1.05
N GLU A 5 2.83 -16.07 -1.45
CA GLU A 5 1.83 -15.49 -2.33
C GLU A 5 1.08 -14.43 -1.51
N ILE A 6 1.45 -13.17 -1.71
CA ILE A 6 0.87 -12.03 -1.01
C ILE A 6 -0.11 -11.38 -1.98
N SER A 7 -1.41 -11.49 -1.69
CA SER A 7 -2.44 -10.64 -2.30
C SER A 7 -2.50 -9.35 -1.49
N ILE A 8 -2.14 -8.22 -2.11
CA ILE A 8 -2.25 -6.88 -1.53
C ILE A 8 -3.08 -6.05 -2.52
N ASP A 9 -4.03 -5.26 -2.01
CA ASP A 9 -4.74 -4.24 -2.77
C ASP A 9 -4.37 -2.83 -2.26
N THR A 10 -4.84 -1.79 -2.97
CA THR A 10 -4.56 -0.41 -2.62
C THR A 10 -5.31 0.05 -1.36
N GLU A 11 -6.48 -0.54 -1.06
CA GLU A 11 -7.26 -0.24 0.15
C GLU A 11 -6.52 -0.70 1.42
N GLU A 12 -5.97 -1.92 1.43
CA GLU A 12 -5.17 -2.47 2.53
C GLU A 12 -3.90 -1.63 2.77
N ILE A 13 -3.27 -1.15 1.69
CA ILE A 13 -2.13 -0.23 1.80
C ILE A 13 -2.56 1.09 2.44
N ALA A 14 -3.68 1.69 1.99
CA ALA A 14 -4.18 2.95 2.52
C ALA A 14 -4.53 2.84 4.02
N GLU A 15 -5.20 1.76 4.44
CA GLU A 15 -5.51 1.49 5.85
C GLU A 15 -4.23 1.35 6.69
N PHE A 16 -3.24 0.60 6.19
CA PHE A 16 -1.97 0.44 6.88
C PHE A 16 -1.23 1.77 7.07
N LEU A 17 -1.25 2.62 6.03
CA LEU A 17 -0.65 3.95 6.05
C LEU A 17 -1.37 4.86 7.04
N PHE A 18 -2.71 4.87 7.02
CA PHE A 18 -3.53 5.65 7.95
C PHE A 18 -3.19 5.31 9.40
N ASP A 19 -3.25 4.03 9.77
CA ASP A 19 -2.97 3.56 11.12
C ASP A 19 -1.58 3.96 11.61
N ASN A 20 -0.57 3.83 10.74
CA ASN A 20 0.80 4.22 11.07
C ASN A 20 0.93 5.74 11.23
N LEU A 21 0.36 6.52 10.32
CA LEU A 21 0.45 7.98 10.35
C LEU A 21 -0.24 8.55 11.59
N ILE A 22 -1.43 8.07 11.92
CA ILE A 22 -2.16 8.47 13.15
C ILE A 22 -1.35 8.11 14.40
N ARG A 23 -0.78 6.90 14.47
CA ARG A 23 0.07 6.48 15.62
C ARG A 23 1.32 7.33 15.78
N ASN A 24 1.82 7.93 14.71
CA ASN A 24 2.97 8.83 14.71
C ASN A 24 2.59 10.32 14.85
N GLY A 25 1.32 10.63 15.07
CA GLY A 25 0.85 11.99 15.33
C GLY A 25 0.58 12.83 14.07
N TYR A 26 0.50 12.19 12.90
CA TYR A 26 0.05 12.84 11.67
C TYR A 26 -1.47 12.71 11.52
N SER A 27 -2.07 13.58 10.69
CA SER A 27 -3.49 13.56 10.35
C SER A 27 -3.64 13.58 8.83
N PRO A 28 -3.38 12.45 8.14
CA PRO A 28 -3.52 12.39 6.69
C PRO A 28 -4.99 12.52 6.27
N THR A 29 -5.20 13.03 5.06
CA THR A 29 -6.52 12.99 4.40
C THR A 29 -6.70 11.70 3.60
N GLU A 30 -7.95 11.31 3.33
CA GLU A 30 -8.27 10.14 2.49
C GLU A 30 -7.62 10.28 1.10
N ASP A 31 -7.79 11.44 0.45
CA ASP A 31 -7.17 11.73 -0.86
C ASP A 31 -5.64 11.56 -0.86
N GLU A 32 -4.96 11.95 0.22
CA GLU A 32 -3.50 11.76 0.34
C GLU A 32 -3.13 10.30 0.50
N LEU A 33 -3.93 9.51 1.22
CA LEU A 33 -3.70 8.09 1.43
C LEU A 33 -3.89 7.31 0.14
N ASP A 34 -4.94 7.61 -0.62
CA ASP A 34 -5.21 6.96 -1.91
C ASP A 34 -4.04 7.16 -2.87
N VAL A 35 -3.56 8.41 -3.01
CA VAL A 35 -2.41 8.73 -3.86
C VAL A 35 -1.15 8.02 -3.40
N VAL A 36 -0.89 7.95 -2.09
CA VAL A 36 0.30 7.27 -1.57
C VAL A 36 0.17 5.75 -1.71
N ALA A 37 -1.02 5.19 -1.54
CA ALA A 37 -1.29 3.77 -1.72
C ALA A 37 -1.02 3.33 -3.16
N ASP A 38 -1.49 4.09 -4.15
CA ASP A 38 -1.19 3.86 -5.56
C ASP A 38 0.32 3.89 -5.84
N ILE A 39 1.04 4.89 -5.32
CA ILE A 39 2.50 5.00 -5.48
C ILE A 39 3.23 3.79 -4.87
N VAL A 40 2.78 3.31 -3.71
CA VAL A 40 3.38 2.14 -3.04
C VAL A 40 3.06 0.85 -3.80
N PHE A 41 1.85 0.72 -4.33
CA PHE A 41 1.45 -0.41 -5.15
C PHE A 41 2.29 -0.48 -6.43
N ASP A 42 2.44 0.65 -7.14
CA ASP A 42 3.33 0.80 -8.30
C ASP A 42 4.78 0.42 -7.95
N PHE A 43 5.25 0.81 -6.78
CA PHE A 43 6.57 0.44 -6.30
C PHE A 43 6.70 -1.08 -6.08
N PHE A 44 5.67 -1.74 -5.56
CA PHE A 44 5.67 -3.20 -5.39
C PHE A 44 5.63 -3.95 -6.72
N ILE A 45 4.87 -3.45 -7.71
CA ILE A 45 4.92 -3.95 -9.09
C ILE A 45 6.34 -3.80 -9.64
N HIS A 46 6.94 -2.61 -9.50
CA HIS A 46 8.29 -2.34 -9.98
C HIS A 46 9.35 -3.26 -9.33
N LYS A 47 9.15 -3.67 -8.08
CA LYS A 47 10.01 -4.61 -7.37
C LYS A 47 9.73 -6.08 -7.69
N GLY A 48 8.71 -6.38 -8.49
CA GLY A 48 8.27 -7.74 -8.80
C GLY A 48 7.72 -8.48 -7.58
N ILE A 49 7.21 -7.73 -6.59
CA ILE A 49 6.60 -8.28 -5.38
C ILE A 49 5.13 -8.62 -5.65
N VAL A 50 4.44 -7.77 -6.41
CA VAL A 50 3.05 -7.93 -6.82
C VAL A 50 3.00 -8.05 -8.35
N GLN A 51 2.07 -8.86 -8.87
CA GLN A 51 1.68 -8.87 -10.28
C GLN A 51 0.28 -8.30 -10.39
N GLU A 52 0.09 -7.40 -11.35
CA GLU A 52 -1.22 -6.85 -11.67
C GLU A 52 -2.05 -7.96 -12.35
N GLU A 53 -3.16 -8.38 -11.73
CA GLU A 53 -4.14 -9.25 -12.37
C GLU A 53 -5.12 -8.39 -13.17
N PHE A 54 -5.11 -8.54 -14.50
CA PHE A 54 -6.00 -7.82 -15.44
C PHE A 54 -7.45 -8.31 -15.42
#